data_AF-A0A925MKV2-F1
#
_entry.id   AF-A0A925MKV2-F1
#
_cell.length_a   1.000
_cell.length_b   1.000
_cell.length_c   1.000
_cell.angle_alpha   90.00
_cell.angle_beta   90.00
_cell.angle_gamma   90.00
#
_symmetry.space_group_name_H-M   'P 1'
#
loop_
_entity.id
_entity.type
_entity.pdbx_description
1 polymer ?
#
loop_
_entity_poly.entity_id
_entity_poly.type
_entity_poly.pdbx_seq_one_letter_code
_entity_poly.pdbx_strand_id
1 'polypeptide(L)'
;MSKETNLEDIISLCKRRGFIYQGSDIYGGLSGTWDYGPLGLMIKDQVKRIWWERFVDNRSDMYGVDAAILMNPKVWITSGHVGGFSDPLVEDLKTKKRYRADHVLEAAGFTVSGKTMEEMSQMIKENKVKSVDG
;
A
#
# COMPACT_ATOMS: atom_id res chain seq x y z
N MET A 1 10.70 30.14 13.21
CA MET A 1 9.54 29.24 13.09
C MET A 1 9.79 28.34 11.90
N SER A 2 9.89 27.02 12.09
CA SER A 2 9.99 26.08 10.98
C SER A 2 8.68 26.10 10.21
N LYS A 3 8.74 26.36 8.90
CA LYS A 3 7.59 26.26 8.01
C LYS A 3 7.07 24.82 8.09
N GLU A 4 5.76 24.63 8.33
CA GLU A 4 5.15 23.30 8.24
C GLU A 4 5.38 22.77 6.81
N THR A 5 5.96 21.57 6.72
CA THR A 5 6.23 20.92 5.44
C THR A 5 4.99 20.14 5.04
N ASN A 6 4.30 20.61 4.00
CA ASN A 6 3.16 19.91 3.43
C ASN A 6 3.63 18.76 2.53
N LEU A 7 2.84 17.70 2.43
CA LEU A 7 3.18 16.54 1.60
C LEU A 7 3.29 16.94 0.12
N GLU A 8 2.48 17.88 -0.33
CA GLU A 8 2.50 18.43 -1.68
C GLU A 8 3.85 19.08 -2.02
N ASP A 9 4.48 19.76 -1.05
CA ASP A 9 5.79 20.37 -1.24
C ASP A 9 6.88 19.30 -1.45
N ILE A 10 6.79 18.19 -0.71
CA ILE A 10 7.70 17.04 -0.83
C ILE A 10 7.51 16.36 -2.19
N ILE A 11 6.28 16.06 -2.58
CA ILE A 11 5.96 15.44 -3.88
C ILE A 11 6.51 16.31 -5.01
N SER A 12 6.26 17.62 -4.93
CA SER A 12 6.72 18.59 -5.93
C SER A 12 8.25 18.64 -6.01
N LEU A 13 8.95 18.59 -4.87
CA LEU A 13 10.41 18.50 -4.85
C LEU A 13 10.92 17.20 -5.48
N CYS A 14 10.34 16.05 -5.10
CA CYS A 14 10.72 14.74 -5.62
C CYS A 14 10.60 14.67 -7.15
N LYS A 15 9.49 15.18 -7.70
CA LYS A 15 9.28 15.23 -9.16
C LYS A 15 10.29 16.17 -9.84
N ARG A 16 10.51 17.38 -9.30
CA ARG A 16 11.44 18.37 -9.89
C ARG A 16 12.90 17.94 -9.84
N ARG A 17 13.30 17.17 -8.83
CA ARG A 17 14.72 16.82 -8.60
C ARG A 17 15.09 15.41 -9.05
N GLY A 18 14.15 14.64 -9.62
CA GLY A 18 14.43 13.30 -10.13
C GLY A 18 14.60 12.25 -9.05
N PHE A 19 13.72 12.29 -8.05
CA PHE A 19 13.59 11.23 -7.05
C PHE A 19 12.57 10.20 -7.50
N ILE A 20 11.30 10.58 -7.60
CA ILE A 20 10.18 9.66 -7.88
C ILE A 20 9.22 10.33 -8.86
N TYR A 21 8.72 9.54 -9.81
CA TYR A 21 7.70 9.89 -10.80
C TYR A 21 6.52 8.94 -10.69
N GLN A 22 5.34 9.37 -11.12
CA GLN A 22 4.19 8.48 -11.26
C GLN A 22 4.47 7.50 -12.39
N GLY A 23 4.17 6.21 -12.18
CA GLY A 23 4.34 5.21 -13.23
C GLY A 23 3.46 5.54 -14.42
N SER A 24 3.99 5.44 -15.64
CA SER A 24 3.27 5.80 -16.88
C SER A 24 2.75 7.24 -16.91
N ASP A 25 3.45 8.21 -16.30
CA ASP A 25 3.04 9.63 -16.16
C ASP A 25 2.52 10.23 -17.49
N ILE A 26 3.26 10.03 -18.59
CA ILE A 26 2.90 10.60 -19.91
C ILE A 26 1.65 9.96 -20.55
N TYR A 27 1.16 8.84 -20.00
CA TYR A 27 -0.03 8.11 -20.46
C TYR A 27 -1.21 8.23 -19.48
N GLY A 28 -1.19 9.24 -18.60
CA GLY A 28 -2.25 9.47 -17.62
C GLY A 28 -2.02 8.81 -16.27
N GLY A 29 -0.85 8.18 -16.08
CA GLY A 29 -0.46 7.58 -14.82
C GLY A 29 -1.11 6.22 -14.55
N LEU A 30 -0.41 5.38 -13.79
CA LEU A 30 -0.93 4.13 -13.26
C LEU A 30 -0.90 4.21 -11.73
N SER A 31 -2.08 4.11 -11.12
CA SER A 31 -2.20 4.15 -9.67
C SER A 31 -1.47 2.97 -9.02
N GLY A 32 -0.75 3.24 -7.94
CA GLY A 32 0.01 2.21 -7.23
C GLY A 32 1.37 1.85 -7.85
N THR A 33 1.81 2.56 -8.90
CA THR A 33 3.14 2.36 -9.50
C THR A 33 3.93 3.66 -9.61
N TRP A 34 5.26 3.54 -9.47
CA TRP A 34 6.18 4.68 -9.46
C TRP A 34 7.52 4.31 -10.08
N ASP A 35 8.10 5.27 -10.79
CA ASP A 35 9.43 5.17 -11.38
C ASP A 35 10.43 5.98 -10.55
N TYR A 36 11.59 5.38 -10.24
CA TYR A 36 12.66 6.05 -9.51
C TYR A 36 13.58 6.77 -10.49
N GLY A 37 13.71 8.09 -10.36
CA GLY A 37 14.68 8.89 -11.10
C GLY A 37 16.12 8.70 -10.60
N PRO A 38 17.10 9.40 -11.17
CA PRO A 38 18.52 9.19 -10.85
C PRO A 38 18.85 9.30 -9.36
N LEU A 39 18.36 10.35 -8.68
CA LEU A 39 18.61 10.54 -7.25
C LEU A 39 17.82 9.54 -6.39
N GLY A 40 16.59 9.23 -6.81
CA GLY A 40 15.75 8.26 -6.09
C GLY A 40 16.32 6.85 -6.15
N LEU A 41 16.85 6.44 -7.31
CA LEU A 41 17.53 5.16 -7.49
C LEU A 41 18.74 5.06 -6.55
N MET A 42 19.61 6.07 -6.55
CA MET A 42 20.80 6.12 -5.69
C MET A 42 20.43 5.99 -4.21
N ILE A 43 19.42 6.73 -3.75
CA ILE A 43 19.00 6.67 -2.33
C ILE A 43 18.37 5.33 -2.01
N LYS A 44 17.49 4.81 -2.86
CA LYS A 44 16.87 3.50 -2.68
C LYS A 44 17.93 2.41 -2.52
N ASP A 45 18.94 2.40 -3.40
CA ASP A 45 19.99 1.39 -3.37
C ASP A 45 20.92 1.58 -2.16
N GLN A 46 21.19 2.83 -1.77
CA GLN A 46 21.97 3.14 -0.58
C GLN A 46 21.25 2.71 0.72
N VAL A 47 19.93 2.87 0.79
CA VAL A 47 19.11 2.37 1.92
C VAL A 47 19.16 0.85 1.97
N LYS A 48 18.98 0.16 0.83
CA LYS A 48 19.10 -1.29 0.74
C LYS A 48 20.47 -1.79 1.22
N ARG A 49 21.55 -1.12 0.80
CA ARG A 49 22.93 -1.48 1.19
C ARG A 49 23.14 -1.35 2.68
N ILE A 50 22.74 -0.22 3.29
CA ILE A 50 22.88 -0.01 4.75
C ILE A 50 22.07 -1.05 5.53
N TRP A 51 20.86 -1.37 5.06
CA TRP A 51 20.03 -2.39 5.67
C TRP A 51 20.73 -3.76 5.61
N TRP A 52 21.26 -4.13 4.44
CA TRP A 52 21.96 -5.40 4.24
C TRP A 52 23.21 -5.51 5.11
N GLU A 53 24.04 -4.47 5.12
CA GLU A 53 25.24 -4.40 5.94
C GLU A 53 24.89 -4.56 7.43
N ARG A 54 23.82 -3.90 7.89
CA ARG A 54 23.40 -3.94 9.29
C ARG A 54 22.85 -5.29 9.73
N PHE A 55 21.97 -5.88 8.93
CA PHE A 55 21.18 -7.04 9.34
C PHE A 55 21.72 -8.37 8.81
N VAL A 56 22.51 -8.37 7.74
CA VAL A 56 23.07 -9.58 7.14
C VAL A 56 24.57 -9.63 7.41
N ASP A 57 25.37 -8.72 6.85
CA ASP A 57 26.84 -8.84 6.90
C ASP A 57 27.41 -8.75 8.33
N ASN A 58 26.83 -7.88 9.17
CA ASN A 58 27.27 -7.68 10.56
C ASN A 58 26.67 -8.68 11.56
N ARG A 59 26.02 -9.74 11.09
CA ARG A 59 25.39 -10.77 11.93
C ARG A 59 25.81 -12.16 11.49
N SER A 60 26.27 -12.98 12.43
CA SER A 60 26.69 -14.36 12.14
C SER A 60 25.52 -15.35 11.97
N ASP A 61 24.29 -14.91 12.22
CA ASP A 61 23.09 -15.74 12.24
C ASP A 61 22.12 -15.45 11.08
N MET A 62 22.50 -14.60 10.12
CA MET A 62 21.67 -14.21 8.98
C MET A 62 22.33 -14.57 7.64
N TYR A 63 21.51 -15.05 6.69
CA TYR A 63 21.97 -15.54 5.41
C TYR A 63 21.14 -14.94 4.28
N GLY A 64 21.83 -14.39 3.27
CA GLY A 64 21.18 -13.84 2.08
C GLY A 64 20.60 -14.93 1.17
N VAL A 65 19.37 -14.71 0.70
CA VAL A 65 18.69 -15.56 -0.29
C VAL A 65 17.99 -14.67 -1.30
N ASP A 66 18.10 -14.99 -2.58
CA ASP A 66 17.31 -14.39 -3.66
C ASP A 66 16.38 -15.45 -4.25
N ALA A 67 15.07 -15.22 -4.15
CA ALA A 67 14.05 -16.19 -4.49
C ALA A 67 13.22 -15.73 -5.70
N ALA A 68 12.70 -16.68 -6.46
CA ALA A 68 11.85 -16.39 -7.61
C ALA A 68 10.53 -15.72 -7.18
N ILE A 69 10.13 -14.67 -7.91
CA ILE A 69 8.85 -13.95 -7.69
C ILE A 69 7.66 -14.85 -8.07
N LEU A 70 7.78 -15.62 -9.15
CA LEU A 70 6.76 -16.56 -9.57
C LEU A 70 6.92 -17.88 -8.81
N MET A 71 5.90 -18.25 -8.05
CA MET A 71 5.91 -19.43 -7.16
C MET A 71 4.78 -20.41 -7.50
N ASN A 72 4.97 -21.67 -7.13
CA ASN A 72 3.93 -22.69 -7.25
C ASN A 72 2.70 -22.30 -6.38
N PRO A 73 1.45 -22.37 -6.90
CA PRO A 73 0.24 -22.02 -6.17
C PRO A 73 0.08 -22.69 -4.80
N LYS A 74 0.60 -23.91 -4.63
CA LYS A 74 0.55 -24.63 -3.34
C LYS A 74 1.23 -23.85 -2.21
N VAL A 75 2.27 -23.07 -2.50
CA VAL A 75 2.95 -22.23 -1.49
C VAL A 75 1.99 -21.19 -0.91
N TRP A 76 1.20 -20.53 -1.76
CA TRP A 76 0.23 -19.52 -1.35
C TRP A 76 -0.96 -20.12 -0.57
N ILE A 77 -1.35 -21.35 -0.92
CA ILE A 77 -2.40 -22.08 -0.19
C ILE A 77 -1.90 -22.47 1.20
N THR A 78 -0.74 -23.13 1.27
CA THR A 78 -0.19 -23.63 2.54
C THR A 78 0.20 -22.52 3.50
N SER A 79 0.69 -21.39 2.99
CA SER A 79 0.97 -20.20 3.82
C SER A 79 -0.30 -19.43 4.24
N GLY A 80 -1.47 -19.81 3.74
CA GLY A 80 -2.75 -19.17 4.07
C GLY A 80 -3.06 -17.89 3.29
N HIS A 81 -2.15 -17.41 2.43
CA HIS A 81 -2.36 -16.18 1.65
C HIS A 81 -3.62 -16.24 0.79
N VAL A 82 -3.93 -17.38 0.18
CA VAL A 82 -5.14 -17.53 -0.67
C VAL A 82 -6.43 -17.30 0.12
N GLY A 83 -6.48 -17.68 1.40
CA GLY A 83 -7.68 -17.55 2.23
C GLY A 83 -7.70 -16.31 3.13
N GLY A 84 -6.54 -15.73 3.42
CA GLY A 84 -6.40 -14.67 4.43
C GLY A 84 -5.84 -13.33 3.94
N PHE A 85 -5.22 -13.27 2.76
CA PHE A 85 -4.63 -12.04 2.24
C PHE A 85 -5.59 -11.32 1.29
N SER A 86 -6.68 -10.79 1.85
CA SER A 86 -7.71 -10.06 1.12
C SER A 86 -8.23 -8.88 1.91
N ASP A 87 -8.40 -7.73 1.24
CA ASP A 87 -9.07 -6.58 1.83
C ASP A 87 -10.59 -6.64 1.61
N PRO A 88 -11.40 -6.26 2.61
CA PRO A 88 -12.86 -6.19 2.46
C PRO A 88 -13.24 -5.02 1.55
N LEU A 89 -13.90 -5.32 0.43
CA LEU A 89 -14.38 -4.31 -0.52
C LEU A 89 -15.90 -4.20 -0.50
N VAL A 90 -16.40 -2.97 -0.54
CA VAL A 90 -17.81 -2.62 -0.72
C VAL A 90 -17.99 -1.82 -2.01
N GLU A 91 -19.06 -2.10 -2.74
CA GLU A 91 -19.41 -1.39 -3.98
C GLU A 91 -20.58 -0.44 -3.75
N ASP A 92 -20.43 0.80 -4.18
CA ASP A 92 -21.53 1.74 -4.27
C ASP A 92 -22.41 1.38 -5.47
N LEU A 93 -23.68 1.11 -5.20
CA LEU A 93 -24.64 0.66 -6.22
C LEU A 93 -24.94 1.72 -7.30
N LYS A 94 -24.75 3.01 -7.01
CA LYS A 94 -24.99 4.10 -7.96
C LYS A 94 -23.74 4.42 -8.78
N THR A 95 -22.61 4.63 -8.11
CA THR A 95 -21.37 5.06 -8.78
C THR A 95 -20.56 3.88 -9.32
N LYS A 96 -20.86 2.65 -8.89
CA LYS A 96 -20.12 1.42 -9.22
C LYS A 96 -18.65 1.44 -8.80
N LYS A 97 -18.27 2.41 -7.97
CA LYS A 97 -16.93 2.50 -7.38
C LYS A 97 -16.82 1.53 -6.21
N ARG A 98 -15.63 0.95 -6.07
CA ARG A 98 -15.30 0.05 -4.96
C ARG A 98 -14.45 0.79 -3.94
N TYR A 99 -14.81 0.60 -2.68
CA TYR A 99 -14.13 1.18 -1.54
C TYR A 99 -13.72 0.06 -0.59
N ARG A 100 -12.65 0.33 0.15
CA ARG A 100 -12.28 -0.51 1.28
C ARG A 100 -13.28 -0.32 2.42
N ALA A 101 -13.94 -1.40 2.82
CA ALA A 101 -15.05 -1.38 3.76
C ALA A 101 -14.63 -0.88 5.15
N ASP A 102 -13.42 -1.21 5.56
CA ASP A 102 -12.82 -0.72 6.80
C ASP A 102 -12.62 0.80 6.78
N HIS A 103 -12.06 1.36 5.71
CA HIS A 103 -11.89 2.81 5.57
C HIS A 103 -13.24 3.55 5.57
N VAL A 104 -14.27 2.97 4.94
CA VAL A 104 -15.62 3.57 4.91
C VAL A 104 -16.25 3.57 6.30
N LEU A 105 -16.11 2.47 7.05
CA LEU A 105 -16.61 2.37 8.42
C LEU A 105 -15.83 3.28 9.38
N GLU A 106 -14.51 3.35 9.26
CA GLU A 106 -13.65 4.25 10.05
C GLU A 106 -13.97 5.72 9.78
N ALA A 107 -14.18 6.11 8.51
CA ALA A 107 -14.61 7.46 8.15
C ALA A 107 -15.99 7.82 8.72
N ALA A 108 -16.86 6.81 8.92
CA ALA A 108 -18.14 6.96 9.60
C ALA A 108 -18.04 6.91 11.15
N GLY A 109 -16.84 6.76 11.71
CA GLY A 109 -16.57 6.78 13.15
C GLY A 109 -16.62 5.42 13.85
N PHE A 110 -16.65 4.32 13.11
CA PHE A 110 -16.68 2.96 13.68
C PHE A 110 -15.28 2.36 13.83
N THR A 111 -15.09 1.55 14.88
CA THR A 111 -13.87 0.75 15.06
C THR A 111 -13.99 -0.58 14.33
N VAL A 112 -13.04 -0.86 13.42
CA VAL A 112 -13.11 -2.02 12.51
C VAL A 112 -12.06 -3.10 12.83
N SER A 113 -11.05 -2.78 13.64
CA SER A 113 -9.97 -3.72 13.99
C SER A 113 -10.51 -5.04 14.56
N GLY A 114 -10.11 -6.15 13.94
CA GLY A 114 -10.46 -7.51 14.36
C GLY A 114 -11.83 -8.02 13.90
N LYS A 115 -12.56 -7.25 13.08
CA LYS A 115 -13.87 -7.67 12.56
C LYS A 115 -13.74 -8.52 11.30
N THR A 116 -14.67 -9.45 11.13
CA THR A 116 -14.79 -10.26 9.92
C THR A 116 -15.49 -9.50 8.79
N MET A 117 -15.38 -10.00 7.55
CA MET A 117 -16.10 -9.45 6.40
C MET A 117 -17.62 -9.43 6.60
N GLU A 118 -18.16 -10.45 7.27
CA GLU A 118 -19.59 -10.57 7.53
C GLU A 118 -20.07 -9.52 8.54
N GLU A 119 -19.31 -9.33 9.62
CA GLU A 119 -19.59 -8.30 10.64
C GLU A 119 -19.53 -6.89 10.04
N MET A 120 -18.51 -6.61 9.21
CA MET A 120 -18.42 -5.34 8.50
C MET A 120 -19.60 -5.13 7.54
N SER A 121 -20.01 -6.17 6.81
CA SER A 121 -21.17 -6.11 5.93
C SER A 121 -22.47 -5.81 6.69
N GLN A 122 -22.64 -6.42 7.87
CA GLN A 122 -23.78 -6.17 8.74
C GLN A 122 -23.75 -4.74 9.28
N MET A 123 -22.61 -4.26 9.76
CA MET A 123 -22.45 -2.89 10.27
C MET A 123 -22.78 -1.84 9.19
N ILE A 124 -22.35 -2.05 7.95
CA ILE A 124 -22.66 -1.14 6.84
C ILE A 124 -24.17 -1.08 6.60
N LYS A 125 -24.85 -2.24 6.60
CA LYS A 125 -26.30 -2.34 6.37
C LYS A 125 -27.11 -1.72 7.51
N GLU A 126 -26.78 -2.04 8.76
CA GLU A 126 -27.49 -1.57 9.95
C GLU A 126 -27.36 -0.06 10.13
N ASN A 127 -26.15 0.47 9.96
CA ASN A 127 -25.87 1.89 10.14
C ASN A 127 -26.10 2.72 8.87
N LYS A 128 -26.56 2.09 7.78
CA LYS A 128 -26.82 2.72 6.46
C LYS A 128 -25.66 3.60 6.00
N VAL A 129 -24.43 3.10 6.17
CA VAL A 129 -23.22 3.84 5.83
C VAL A 129 -23.16 4.04 4.32
N LYS A 130 -22.90 5.28 3.91
CA LYS A 130 -22.82 5.67 2.49
C LYS A 130 -21.37 5.78 2.05
N SER A 131 -21.17 5.63 0.74
CA SER A 131 -19.89 5.95 0.12
C SER A 131 -19.62 7.45 0.25
N VAL A 132 -18.34 7.84 0.16
CA VAL A 132 -17.92 9.25 0.17
C VAL A 132 -18.55 10.03 -1.00
N ASP A 133 -18.80 9.35 -2.12
CA ASP A 133 -19.29 9.94 -3.37
C ASP A 133 -20.83 9.85 -3.56
N GLY A 134 -21.60 9.20 -2.66
CA GLY A 134 -23.08 9.32 -2.63
C GLY A 134 -23.94 8.05 -2.64
#